data_AF-A0A1H7ZYP6-F1
#
_entry.id   AF-A0A1H7ZYP6-F1
#
_cell.length_a   1.000
_cell.length_b   1.000
_cell.length_c   1.000
_cell.angle_alpha   90.00
_cell.angle_beta   90.00
_cell.angle_gamma   90.00
#
_symmetry.space_group_name_H-M   'P 1'
#
loop_
_entity.id
_entity.type
_entity.pdbx_description
1 polymer ?
#
loop_
_entity_poly.entity_id
_entity_poly.type
_entity_poly.pdbx_seq_one_letter_code
_entity_poly.pdbx_strand_id
1 'polypeptide(L)'
;MTTDDGARFRPERLAVAEASDAADGWRFLTVDNLAPNGHADALRYEKALDAFDRAAGDLECRHRGRRHGLTFGIRGDDAEQRIAWLRTRLEELRPPTLPGHGTWDIRDGAR
;
A
#
# COMPACT_ATOMS: atom_id res chain seq x y z
N MET A 1 -6.14 34.75 -17.93
CA MET A 1 -4.87 34.33 -17.32
C MET A 1 -5.22 33.48 -16.11
N THR A 2 -5.40 32.17 -16.30
CA THR A 2 -5.91 31.28 -15.23
C THR A 2 -5.36 29.89 -15.47
N THR A 3 -4.19 29.60 -14.92
CA THR A 3 -3.67 28.22 -14.82
C THR A 3 -2.45 28.27 -13.91
N ASP A 4 -2.66 28.06 -12.60
CA ASP A 4 -1.78 27.25 -11.73
C ASP A 4 -2.38 27.20 -10.32
N ASP A 5 -3.49 26.46 -10.16
CA ASP A 5 -4.14 26.30 -8.86
C ASP A 5 -4.51 24.82 -8.59
N GLY A 6 -4.76 24.04 -9.64
CA GLY A 6 -5.11 22.61 -9.53
C GLY A 6 -4.01 21.67 -8.98
N ALA A 7 -2.78 22.13 -8.77
CA ALA A 7 -1.70 21.34 -8.18
C ALA A 7 -1.69 21.41 -6.64
N ARG A 8 -2.08 22.54 -6.04
CA ARG A 8 -2.12 22.72 -4.57
C ARG A 8 -3.35 22.08 -3.93
N PHE A 9 -4.49 22.05 -4.62
CA PHE A 9 -5.71 21.43 -4.09
C PHE A 9 -5.67 19.89 -4.07
N ARG A 10 -4.75 19.24 -4.79
CA ARG A 10 -4.66 17.77 -4.80
C ARG A 10 -4.21 17.16 -3.48
N PRO A 11 -3.10 17.60 -2.85
CA PRO A 11 -2.67 17.03 -1.57
C PRO A 11 -3.70 17.24 -0.45
N GLU A 12 -4.34 18.41 -0.38
CA GLU A 12 -5.38 18.68 0.62
C GLU A 12 -6.63 17.83 0.42
N ARG A 13 -7.11 17.68 -0.84
CA ARG A 13 -8.23 16.79 -1.14
C ARG A 13 -7.91 15.31 -0.90
N LEU A 14 -6.65 14.91 -1.10
CA LEU A 14 -6.20 13.55 -0.81
C LEU A 14 -6.16 13.28 0.69
N ALA A 15 -5.64 14.22 1.49
CA ALA A 15 -5.62 14.12 2.95
C ALA A 15 -7.04 14.04 3.54
N VAL A 16 -7.99 14.80 2.99
CA VAL A 16 -9.42 14.73 3.39
C VAL A 16 -10.03 13.37 3.03
N ALA A 17 -9.70 12.82 1.87
CA ALA A 17 -10.17 11.49 1.47
C ALA A 17 -9.60 10.38 2.37
N GLU A 18 -8.30 10.44 2.70
CA GLU A 18 -7.68 9.47 3.62
C GLU A 18 -8.23 9.60 5.05
N ALA A 19 -8.50 10.83 5.52
CA ALA A 19 -9.16 11.05 6.81
C ALA A 19 -10.60 10.53 6.84
N SER A 20 -11.33 10.66 5.72
CA SER A 20 -12.69 10.13 5.59
C SER A 20 -12.68 8.60 5.55
N ASP A 21 -11.82 7.99 4.73
CA ASP A 21 -11.66 6.53 4.70
C ASP A 21 -11.27 6.00 6.09
N ALA A 22 -10.37 6.69 6.82
CA ALA A 22 -10.00 6.31 8.18
C ALA A 22 -11.16 6.42 9.17
N ALA A 23 -12.03 7.44 9.03
CA ALA A 23 -13.25 7.57 9.82
C ALA A 23 -14.28 6.47 9.49
N ASP A 24 -14.31 6.00 8.24
CA ASP A 24 -15.11 4.86 7.80
C ASP A 24 -14.53 3.49 8.23
N GLY A 25 -13.44 3.49 9.00
CA GLY A 25 -12.80 2.30 9.55
C GLY A 25 -11.80 1.62 8.62
N TRP A 26 -11.39 2.28 7.53
CA TRP A 26 -10.36 1.77 6.66
C TRP A 26 -8.96 2.01 7.20
N ARG A 27 -8.09 1.04 6.96
CA ARG A 27 -6.65 1.13 7.17
C ARG A 27 -5.93 0.72 5.88
N PHE A 28 -4.90 1.48 5.52
CA PHE A 28 -4.16 1.28 4.28
C PHE A 28 -2.67 1.08 4.51
N LEU A 29 -2.07 0.29 3.64
CA LEU A 29 -0.64 0.07 3.55
C LEU A 29 -0.22 0.10 2.08
N THR A 30 0.75 0.93 1.73
CA THR A 30 1.30 1.01 0.38
C THR A 30 2.72 0.48 0.36
N VAL A 31 3.00 -0.38 -0.62
CA VAL A 31 4.35 -0.86 -0.96
C VAL A 31 4.73 -0.30 -2.32
N ASP A 32 5.74 0.55 -2.35
CA ASP A 32 6.39 1.05 -3.57
C ASP A 32 7.69 0.30 -3.85
N ASN A 33 8.25 0.54 -5.04
CA ASN A 33 9.41 -0.18 -5.60
C ASN A 33 9.19 -1.69 -5.72
N LEU A 34 7.94 -2.10 -5.87
CA LEU A 34 7.56 -3.43 -6.35
C LEU A 34 7.72 -3.42 -7.88
N ALA A 35 8.97 -3.37 -8.36
CA ALA A 35 9.26 -3.29 -9.79
C ALA A 35 9.19 -4.69 -10.42
N PRO A 36 8.39 -4.91 -11.48
CA PRO A 36 8.20 -6.23 -12.10
C PRO A 36 9.35 -6.65 -13.04
N ASN A 37 10.59 -6.27 -12.72
CA ASN A 37 11.71 -6.47 -13.64
C ASN A 37 12.35 -7.86 -13.43
N GLY A 38 11.54 -8.92 -13.64
CA GLY A 38 12.02 -10.30 -13.63
C GLY A 38 11.15 -11.25 -12.82
N HIS A 39 11.42 -12.55 -12.96
CA HIS A 39 10.65 -13.63 -12.35
C HIS A 39 10.66 -13.58 -10.81
N ALA A 40 11.78 -13.17 -10.21
CA ALA A 40 11.89 -13.03 -8.75
C ALA A 40 10.93 -11.96 -8.19
N ASP A 41 10.68 -10.88 -8.93
CA ASP A 41 9.79 -9.82 -8.50
C ASP A 41 8.31 -10.17 -8.72
N ALA A 42 7.99 -10.93 -9.77
CA ALA A 42 6.66 -11.52 -9.94
C ALA A 42 6.30 -12.44 -8.75
N LEU A 43 7.23 -13.30 -8.33
CA LEU A 43 7.00 -14.17 -7.17
C LEU A 43 6.80 -13.36 -5.87
N ARG A 44 7.53 -12.26 -5.68
CA ARG A 44 7.34 -11.40 -4.50
C ARG A 44 6.01 -10.64 -4.56
N TYR A 45 5.58 -10.22 -5.75
CA TYR A 45 4.27 -9.63 -5.96
C TYR A 45 3.16 -10.61 -5.56
N GLU A 46 3.24 -11.86 -6.01
CA GLU A 46 2.30 -12.93 -5.63
C GLU A 46 2.30 -13.17 -4.12
N LYS A 47 3.47 -13.25 -3.49
CA LYS A 47 3.59 -13.40 -2.03
C LYS A 47 3.01 -12.22 -1.26
N ALA A 48 3.13 -11.00 -1.78
CA ALA A 48 2.52 -9.82 -1.18
C ALA A 48 1.00 -9.87 -1.23
N LEU A 49 0.42 -10.35 -2.34
CA LEU A 49 -1.02 -10.59 -2.46
C LEU A 49 -1.49 -11.70 -1.51
N ASP A 50 -0.80 -12.82 -1.45
CA ASP A 50 -1.14 -13.94 -0.55
C ASP A 50 -1.09 -13.49 0.93
N ALA A 51 -0.09 -12.68 1.31
CA ALA A 51 -0.02 -12.07 2.64
C ALA A 51 -1.23 -11.13 2.88
N PHE A 52 -1.62 -10.34 1.89
CA PHE A 52 -2.79 -9.47 2.01
C PHE A 52 -4.09 -10.26 2.19
N ASP A 53 -4.31 -11.32 1.41
CA ASP A 53 -5.51 -12.16 1.52
C ASP A 53 -5.62 -12.78 2.92
N ARG A 54 -4.49 -13.23 3.50
CA ARG A 54 -4.47 -13.72 4.89
C ARG A 54 -4.74 -12.62 5.92
N ALA A 55 -4.24 -11.41 5.67
CA ALA A 55 -4.48 -10.28 6.56
C ALA A 55 -5.96 -9.89 6.57
N ALA A 56 -6.56 -9.78 5.38
CA ALA A 56 -7.96 -9.44 5.18
C ALA A 56 -8.89 -10.50 5.79
N GLY A 57 -8.63 -11.78 5.53
CA GLY A 57 -9.54 -12.86 5.94
C GLY A 57 -10.94 -12.62 5.37
N ASP A 58 -11.94 -12.54 6.24
CA ASP A 58 -13.34 -12.30 5.88
C ASP A 58 -13.75 -10.80 5.90
N LEU A 59 -12.80 -9.90 6.17
CA LEU A 59 -13.07 -8.46 6.25
C LEU A 59 -13.24 -7.84 4.86
N GLU A 60 -13.98 -6.72 4.81
CA GLU A 60 -14.04 -5.90 3.60
C GLU A 60 -12.64 -5.37 3.27
N CYS A 61 -12.17 -5.67 2.05
CA CYS A 61 -10.81 -5.37 1.65
C CYS A 61 -10.77 -4.80 0.22
N ARG A 62 -9.73 -4.00 -0.06
CA ARG A 62 -9.46 -3.46 -1.39
C ARG A 62 -7.97 -3.46 -1.66
N HIS A 63 -7.56 -3.79 -2.87
CA HIS A 63 -6.18 -3.59 -3.29
C HIS A 63 -6.13 -2.87 -4.65
N ARG A 64 -5.06 -2.09 -4.86
CA ARG A 64 -4.84 -1.35 -6.09
C ARG A 64 -3.42 -1.53 -6.58
N GLY A 65 -3.28 -2.12 -7.76
CA GLY A 65 -2.02 -2.16 -8.50
C GLY A 65 -1.61 -0.78 -9.02
N ARG A 66 -0.33 -0.46 -8.87
CA ARG A 66 0.34 0.70 -9.46
C ARG A 66 1.52 0.23 -10.30
N ARG A 67 2.05 1.13 -11.15
CA ARG A 67 3.18 0.81 -12.06
C ARG A 67 4.39 0.20 -11.35
N HIS A 68 4.65 0.62 -10.11
CA HIS A 68 5.80 0.18 -9.30
C HIS A 68 5.40 -0.14 -7.85
N GLY A 69 4.14 -0.52 -7.60
CA GLY A 69 3.67 -0.68 -6.22
C GLY A 69 2.28 -1.28 -6.08
N LEU A 70 1.91 -1.55 -4.83
CA LEU A 70 0.60 -2.04 -4.41
C LEU A 70 0.11 -1.22 -3.22
N THR A 71 -1.15 -0.82 -3.25
CA THR A 71 -1.85 -0.28 -2.07
C THR A 71 -2.86 -1.31 -1.60
N PHE A 72 -2.79 -1.68 -0.33
CA PHE A 72 -3.69 -2.58 0.37
C PHE A 72 -4.58 -1.81 1.30
N GLY A 73 -5.84 -2.22 1.42
CA GLY A 73 -6.84 -1.61 2.29
C GLY A 73 -7.69 -2.69 2.97
N ILE A 74 -7.86 -2.57 4.27
CA ILE A 74 -8.72 -3.43 5.08
C ILE A 74 -9.63 -2.52 5.89
N ARG A 75 -10.91 -2.88 6.01
CA ARG A 75 -11.91 -2.16 6.79
C ARG A 75 -12.44 -3.01 7.93
N GLY A 76 -12.66 -2.39 9.09
CA GLY A 76 -13.30 -3.03 10.25
C GLY A 76 -12.56 -2.77 11.55
N ASP A 77 -13.11 -3.24 12.65
CA ASP A 77 -12.61 -2.96 14.01
C ASP A 77 -11.18 -3.46 14.24
N ASP A 78 -10.80 -4.60 13.61
CA ASP A 78 -9.46 -5.17 13.70
C ASP A 78 -8.51 -4.70 12.58
N ALA A 79 -8.93 -3.80 11.70
CA ALA A 79 -8.18 -3.42 10.49
C ALA A 79 -6.76 -2.90 10.81
N GLU A 80 -6.59 -2.23 11.94
CA GLU A 80 -5.29 -1.73 12.39
C GLU A 80 -4.32 -2.88 12.73
N GLN A 81 -4.79 -3.87 13.49
CA GLN A 81 -3.99 -5.05 13.82
C GLN A 81 -3.65 -5.86 12.57
N ARG A 82 -4.62 -6.01 11.64
CA ARG A 82 -4.39 -6.72 10.37
C ARG A 82 -3.38 -6.03 9.48
N ILE A 83 -3.44 -4.70 9.36
CA ILE A 83 -2.47 -3.92 8.59
C ILE A 83 -1.09 -3.94 9.26
N ALA A 84 -1.00 -3.88 10.59
CA ALA A 84 0.27 -4.02 11.30
C ALA A 84 0.92 -5.40 11.09
N TRP A 85 0.11 -6.46 11.11
CA TRP A 85 0.57 -7.81 10.78
C TRP A 85 1.04 -7.90 9.33
N LEU A 86 0.27 -7.36 8.39
CA LEU A 86 0.63 -7.33 6.97
C LEU A 86 1.96 -6.61 6.74
N ARG A 87 2.16 -5.45 7.38
CA ARG A 87 3.43 -4.71 7.33
C ARG A 87 4.59 -5.59 7.74
N THR A 88 4.47 -6.28 8.87
CA THR A 88 5.52 -7.19 9.36
C THR A 88 5.84 -8.26 8.33
N ARG A 89 4.81 -8.85 7.69
CA ARG A 89 5.01 -9.86 6.63
C ARG A 89 5.68 -9.29 5.39
N LEU A 90 5.32 -8.09 4.97
CA LEU A 90 5.91 -7.45 3.80
C LEU A 90 7.36 -7.02 4.07
N GLU A 91 7.69 -6.63 5.29
CA GLU A 91 9.06 -6.40 5.75
C GLU A 91 9.90 -7.69 5.70
N GLU A 92 9.35 -8.85 6.09
CA GLU A 92 10.03 -10.15 5.95
C GLU A 92 10.27 -10.55 4.48
N LEU A 93 9.40 -10.10 3.57
CA LEU A 93 9.51 -10.34 2.13
C LEU A 93 10.40 -9.31 1.42
N ARG A 94 10.79 -8.23 2.10
CA ARG A 94 11.57 -7.13 1.52
C ARG A 94 12.90 -7.66 0.98
N PRO A 95 13.24 -7.37 -0.29
CA PRO A 95 14.52 -7.78 -0.85
C PRO A 95 15.68 -7.09 -0.12
N PRO A 96 16.82 -7.77 0.07
CA PRO A 96 17.99 -7.16 0.69
C PRO A 96 18.45 -5.95 -0.13
N THR A 97 18.86 -4.89 0.58
CA THR A 97 19.33 -3.65 -0.06
C THR A 97 20.65 -3.92 -0.78
N LEU A 98 20.61 -3.92 -2.11
CA LEU A 98 21.81 -3.97 -2.95
C LEU A 98 22.12 -2.54 -3.45
N PRO A 99 23.39 -2.12 -3.45
CA PRO A 99 23.76 -0.80 -3.94
C PRO A 99 23.31 -0.63 -5.40
N GLY A 100 22.52 0.43 -5.68
CA GLY A 100 21.98 0.72 -7.01
C GLY A 100 20.63 0.06 -7.34
N HIS A 101 20.10 -0.80 -6.47
CA HIS A 101 18.77 -1.39 -6.62
C HIS A 101 17.81 -0.84 -5.56
N GLY A 102 16.67 -0.28 -5.99
CA GLY A 102 15.62 0.14 -5.07
C GLY A 102 15.08 -1.04 -4.28
N THR A 103 15.03 -0.94 -2.95
CA THR A 103 14.27 -1.87 -2.10
C THR A 103 12.84 -1.39 -1.94
N TRP A 104 11.96 -2.25 -1.45
CA TRP A 104 10.56 -1.90 -1.17
C TRP A 104 10.48 -0.71 -0.23
N ASP A 105 9.60 0.24 -0.52
CA ASP A 105 9.24 1.31 0.41
C ASP A 105 7.84 1.01 0.95
N ILE A 106 7.72 0.75 2.26
CA ILE A 106 6.46 0.34 2.90
C ILE A 106 6.00 1.49 3.78
N ARG A 107 4.84 2.07 3.45
CA ARG A 107 4.26 3.22 4.16
C ARG A 107 2.80 3.00 4.51
N ASP A 108 2.39 3.56 5.64
CA ASP A 108 0.99 3.63 6.01
C ASP A 108 0.26 4.64 5.12
N GLY A 109 -1.00 4.35 4.80
CA GLY A 109 -1.82 5.21 3.95
C GLY A 109 -1.97 4.70 2.52
N ALA A 110 -2.94 5.30 1.82
CA ALA A 110 -3.29 4.93 0.46
C ALA A 110 -2.46 5.69 -0.57
N ARG A 111 -1.70 6.69 -0.13
CA ARG A 111 -0.85 7.55 -0.97
C ARG A 111 0.23 6.77 -1.67
#